data_AF-A0A834Y5H3-F1
#
_entry.id   AF-A0A834Y5H3-F1
#
_cell.length_a   1.000
_cell.length_b   1.000
_cell.length_c   1.000
_cell.angle_alpha   90.00
_cell.angle_beta   90.00
_cell.angle_gamma   90.00
#
_symmetry.space_group_name_H-M   'P 1'
#
loop_
_entity.id
_entity.type
_entity.pdbx_description
1 polymer ?
#
loop_
_entity_poly.entity_id
_entity_poly.type
_entity_poly.pdbx_seq_one_letter_code
_entity_poly.pdbx_strand_id
1 'polypeptide(L)'
;MYKRIDLSKYPLLKKLLKRTAVGNRSKKSKLFKAEKIKKFLERVPDSEFIAEKVSAIFDICGGVRKQELTDLKLSNIKKKKIFQLSTLSSIKARTLIIHDSRWICRICREISITETS
;
A
#
# COMPACT_ATOMS: atom_id res chain seq x y z
N MET A 1 31.33 4.75 -11.61
CA MET A 1 31.06 4.19 -10.25
C MET A 1 30.58 5.34 -9.36
N TYR A 2 29.32 5.33 -8.88
CA TYR A 2 28.79 6.44 -8.07
C TYR A 2 29.00 6.18 -6.59
N LYS A 3 29.75 7.06 -5.90
CA LYS A 3 29.88 7.03 -4.45
C LYS A 3 28.53 7.44 -3.84
N ARG A 4 27.96 6.59 -2.97
CA ARG A 4 26.80 6.95 -2.14
C ARG A 4 27.26 7.99 -1.12
N ILE A 5 26.97 9.26 -1.39
CA ILE A 5 27.25 10.36 -0.48
C ILE A 5 26.09 10.47 0.49
N ASP A 6 26.39 10.41 1.80
CA ASP A 6 25.40 10.64 2.84
C ASP A 6 25.17 12.15 3.03
N LEU A 7 24.04 12.65 2.53
CA LEU A 7 23.64 14.05 2.66
C LEU A 7 23.32 14.45 4.12
N SER A 8 23.22 13.49 5.05
CA SER A 8 22.93 13.77 6.45
C SER A 8 24.07 14.52 7.15
N LYS A 9 25.30 14.36 6.64
CA LYS A 9 26.51 14.98 7.20
C LYS A 9 26.67 16.47 6.83
N TYR A 10 25.82 17.02 5.96
CA TYR A 10 25.96 18.37 5.42
C TYR A 10 24.73 19.25 5.73
N PRO A 11 24.60 19.74 6.98
CA PRO A 11 23.43 20.52 7.40
C PRO A 11 23.31 21.87 6.69
N LEU A 12 24.45 22.54 6.42
CA LEU A 12 24.51 23.79 5.65
C LEU A 12 24.03 23.60 4.20
N LEU A 13 24.46 22.51 3.55
CA LEU A 13 24.03 22.16 2.21
C LEU A 13 22.52 21.88 2.17
N LYS A 14 21.99 21.10 3.12
CA LYS A 14 20.53 20.88 3.24
C LYS A 14 19.76 22.20 3.41
N LYS A 15 20.26 23.13 4.21
CA LYS A 15 19.63 24.43 4.43
C LYS A 15 19.65 25.30 3.17
N LEU A 16 20.76 25.29 2.43
CA LEU A 16 20.91 25.98 1.15
C LEU A 16 19.94 25.39 0.10
N LEU A 17 19.93 24.07 -0.06
CA LEU A 17 19.03 23.37 -0.99
C LEU A 17 17.55 23.63 -0.68
N LYS A 18 17.16 23.70 0.61
CA LYS A 18 15.79 24.05 1.01
C LYS A 18 15.42 25.48 0.65
N ARG A 19 16.34 26.44 0.81
CA ARG A 19 16.14 27.85 0.45
C ARG A 19 16.08 28.05 -1.06
N THR A 20 16.88 27.32 -1.83
CA THR A 20 16.86 27.38 -3.29
C THR A 20 15.70 26.61 -3.91
N ALA A 21 15.09 25.67 -3.17
CA ALA A 21 13.90 24.93 -3.59
C ALA A 21 12.58 25.72 -3.43
N VAL A 22 12.63 27.00 -3.03
CA VAL A 22 11.44 27.86 -2.95
C VAL A 22 10.84 28.01 -4.36
N GLY A 23 9.58 27.60 -4.52
CA GLY A 23 8.89 27.56 -5.81
C GLY A 23 8.95 26.20 -6.53
N ASN A 24 9.77 25.25 -6.06
CA ASN A 24 9.75 23.89 -6.56
C ASN A 24 8.45 23.20 -6.13
N ARG A 25 7.46 23.14 -7.03
CA ARG A 25 6.28 22.31 -6.81
C ARG A 25 6.73 20.86 -6.88
N SER A 26 6.76 20.19 -5.72
CA SER A 26 6.93 18.74 -5.66
C SER A 26 6.05 18.10 -6.72
N LYS A 27 6.66 17.33 -7.63
CA LYS A 27 5.95 16.62 -8.68
C LYS A 27 5.01 15.63 -8.00
N LYS A 28 3.76 16.04 -7.74
CA LYS A 28 2.74 15.16 -7.19
C LYS A 28 2.59 14.00 -8.17
N SER A 29 2.59 12.78 -7.65
CA SER A 29 2.35 11.59 -8.46
C SER A 29 0.99 11.74 -9.14
N LYS A 30 0.85 11.20 -10.36
CA LYS A 30 -0.45 11.12 -11.02
C LYS A 30 -1.33 10.22 -10.15
N LEU A 31 -2.21 10.84 -9.35
CA LEU A 31 -3.15 10.10 -8.52
C LEU A 31 -4.19 9.45 -9.42
N PHE A 32 -4.48 8.17 -9.18
CA PHE A 32 -5.59 7.49 -9.84
C PHE A 32 -6.91 8.11 -9.37
N LYS A 33 -7.81 8.43 -10.30
CA LYS A 33 -9.17 8.88 -9.97
C LYS A 33 -9.97 7.71 -9.39
N ALA A 34 -10.78 7.98 -8.37
CA ALA A 34 -11.64 6.98 -7.72
C ALA A 34 -12.51 6.18 -8.72
N GLU A 35 -13.03 6.83 -9.75
CA GLU A 35 -13.82 6.17 -10.80
C GLU A 35 -13.03 5.12 -11.60
N LYS A 36 -11.75 5.40 -11.89
CA LYS A 36 -10.89 4.46 -12.62
C LYS A 36 -10.57 3.24 -11.77
N ILE A 37 -10.34 3.46 -10.48
CA ILE A 37 -10.12 2.41 -9.49
C ILE A 37 -11.37 1.52 -9.37
N LYS A 38 -12.56 2.13 -9.23
CA LYS A 38 -13.82 1.39 -9.18
C LYS A 38 -14.04 0.55 -10.44
N LYS A 39 -13.83 1.14 -11.62
CA LYS A 39 -13.92 0.42 -12.90
C LYS A 39 -12.93 -0.75 -12.99
N PHE A 40 -11.69 -0.56 -12.53
CA PHE A 40 -10.69 -1.62 -12.48
C PHE A 40 -11.15 -2.79 -11.60
N LEU A 41 -11.60 -2.48 -10.39
CA LEU A 41 -12.04 -3.49 -9.43
C LEU A 41 -13.28 -4.26 -9.90
N GLU A 42 -14.22 -3.58 -10.57
CA GLU A 42 -15.48 -4.18 -11.03
C GLU A 42 -15.38 -4.91 -12.39
N ARG A 43 -14.60 -4.38 -13.35
CA ARG A 43 -14.66 -4.85 -14.74
C ARG A 43 -13.54 -5.81 -15.14
N VAL A 44 -12.39 -5.76 -14.48
CA VAL A 44 -11.26 -6.62 -14.84
C VAL A 44 -11.52 -8.05 -14.35
N PRO A 45 -11.16 -9.11 -15.08
CA PRO A 45 -11.31 -10.48 -14.59
C PRO A 45 -10.46 -10.73 -13.34
N ASP A 46 -11.03 -11.44 -12.36
CA ASP A 46 -10.30 -11.79 -11.13
C ASP A 46 -9.23 -12.86 -11.39
N SER A 47 -9.44 -13.75 -12.36
CA SER A 47 -8.52 -14.85 -12.71
C SER A 47 -7.10 -14.41 -13.04
N GLU A 48 -6.94 -13.19 -13.58
CA GLU A 48 -5.64 -12.66 -14.01
C GLU A 48 -5.09 -11.61 -13.05
N PHE A 49 -5.95 -10.80 -12.42
CA PHE A 49 -5.56 -9.59 -11.69
C PHE A 49 -5.91 -9.64 -10.19
N ILE A 50 -6.15 -10.83 -9.63
CA ILE A 50 -6.53 -11.01 -8.22
C ILE A 50 -5.59 -10.29 -7.25
N ALA A 51 -4.28 -10.51 -7.39
CA ALA A 51 -3.28 -9.94 -6.49
C ALA A 51 -3.25 -8.40 -6.57
N GLU A 52 -3.40 -7.85 -7.78
CA GLU A 52 -3.42 -6.40 -8.00
C GLU A 52 -4.69 -5.75 -7.49
N LYS A 53 -5.84 -6.43 -7.61
CA LYS A 53 -7.11 -5.97 -7.00
C LYS A 53 -7.03 -5.97 -5.48
N VAL A 54 -6.50 -7.04 -4.89
CA VAL A 54 -6.28 -7.12 -3.44
C VAL A 54 -5.33 -6.00 -3.00
N SER A 55 -4.19 -5.83 -3.67
CA SER A 55 -3.23 -4.75 -3.40
C SER A 55 -3.88 -3.37 -3.49
N ALA A 56 -4.71 -3.13 -4.51
CA ALA A 56 -5.40 -1.85 -4.69
C ALA A 56 -6.36 -1.56 -3.54
N ILE A 57 -7.14 -2.55 -3.09
CA ILE A 57 -8.06 -2.38 -1.97
C ILE A 57 -7.30 -2.03 -0.68
N PHE A 58 -6.20 -2.73 -0.39
CA PHE A 58 -5.37 -2.43 0.77
C PHE A 58 -4.80 -1.01 0.69
N ASP A 59 -4.31 -0.57 -0.47
CA ASP A 59 -3.76 0.77 -0.66
C ASP A 59 -4.83 1.86 -0.50
N ILE A 60 -6.05 1.66 -1.02
CA ILE A 60 -7.18 2.60 -0.88
C ILE A 60 -7.66 2.69 0.57
N CYS A 61 -7.79 1.55 1.25
CA CYS A 61 -8.36 1.52 2.59
C CYS A 61 -7.41 2.04 3.67
N GLY A 62 -6.10 2.00 3.47
CA GLY A 62 -5.18 2.48 4.51
C GLY A 62 -3.75 2.78 4.11
N GLY A 63 -3.44 2.88 2.81
CA GLY A 63 -2.09 3.20 2.33
C GLY A 63 -1.08 2.20 2.88
N VAL A 64 -1.25 0.94 2.50
CA VAL A 64 -0.39 -0.16 2.93
C VAL A 64 0.92 -0.07 2.18
N ARG A 65 2.04 -0.05 2.91
CA ARG A 65 3.36 -0.01 2.27
C ARG A 65 3.63 -1.32 1.53
N LYS A 66 4.44 -1.27 0.49
CA LYS A 66 4.83 -2.48 -0.27
C LYS A 66 5.35 -3.61 0.62
N GLN A 67 6.18 -3.27 1.62
CA GLN A 67 6.69 -4.22 2.62
C GLN A 67 5.59 -4.77 3.55
N GLU A 68 4.62 -3.95 3.94
CA GLU A 68 3.48 -4.39 4.78
C GLU A 68 2.58 -5.37 4.03
N LEU A 69 2.47 -5.23 2.71
CA LEU A 69 1.69 -6.12 1.86
C LEU A 69 2.43 -7.44 1.59
N THR A 70 3.76 -7.41 1.37
CA THR A 70 4.56 -8.63 1.15
C THR A 70 4.71 -9.47 2.41
N ASP A 71 4.75 -8.84 3.58
CA ASP A 71 4.87 -9.54 4.86
C ASP A 71 3.50 -10.02 5.40
N LEU A 72 2.42 -9.74 4.68
CA LEU A 72 1.06 -10.08 5.09
C LEU A 72 0.83 -11.59 5.03
N LYS A 73 0.53 -12.20 6.18
CA LYS A 73 0.18 -13.62 6.29
C LYS A 73 -1.31 -13.79 6.61
N LEU A 74 -1.86 -14.95 6.27
CA LEU A 74 -3.24 -15.31 6.59
C LEU A 74 -3.52 -15.29 8.11
N SER A 75 -2.52 -15.64 8.91
CA SER A 75 -2.57 -15.57 10.38
C SER A 75 -2.83 -14.16 10.93
N ASN A 76 -2.60 -13.12 10.13
CA ASN A 76 -2.77 -11.74 10.52
C ASN A 76 -4.21 -11.23 10.35
N ILE A 77 -5.11 -12.04 9.79
CA ILE A 77 -6.51 -11.69 9.58
C ILE A 77 -7.30 -11.98 10.87
N LYS A 78 -7.59 -10.95 11.64
CA LYS A 78 -8.29 -11.06 12.94
C LYS A 78 -9.78 -10.79 12.77
N LYS A 79 -10.51 -11.80 12.26
CA LYS A 79 -11.97 -11.78 11.97
C LYS A 79 -12.36 -10.82 10.83
N LYS A 80 -13.52 -11.10 10.22
CA LYS A 80 -14.07 -10.62 8.92
C LYS A 80 -13.87 -9.14 8.52
N LYS A 81 -13.28 -8.25 9.30
CA LYS A 81 -13.09 -6.82 8.94
C LYS A 81 -11.74 -6.22 9.32
N ILE A 82 -10.90 -6.95 10.07
CA ILE A 82 -9.71 -6.40 10.71
C ILE A 82 -8.46 -7.16 10.24
N PHE A 83 -7.53 -6.41 9.64
CA PHE A 83 -6.24 -6.91 9.19
C PHE A 83 -5.14 -6.32 10.06
N GLN A 84 -4.30 -7.16 10.65
CA GLN A 84 -3.15 -6.71 11.41
C GLN A 84 -1.91 -6.66 10.51
N LEU A 85 -1.50 -5.46 10.12
CA LEU A 85 -0.32 -5.26 9.29
C LEU A 85 0.91 -5.13 10.20
N SER A 86 1.87 -6.03 10.00
CA SER A 86 3.16 -6.00 10.65
C SER A 86 4.24 -6.16 9.59
N THR A 87 5.21 -5.26 9.57
CA THR A 87 6.44 -5.48 8.81
C THR A 87 7.51 -6.02 9.72
N LEU A 88 8.45 -6.77 9.15
CA LEU A 88 9.67 -7.18 9.88
C LEU A 88 10.47 -5.99 10.43
N SER A 89 10.36 -4.82 9.79
CA SER A 89 11.09 -3.60 10.16
C SER A 89 10.36 -2.66 11.13
N SER A 90 9.05 -2.83 11.34
CA SER A 90 8.27 -1.95 12.21
C SER A 90 8.07 -2.58 13.58
N ILE A 91 8.60 -1.93 14.61
CA ILE A 91 8.45 -2.32 16.03
C ILE A 91 6.97 -2.34 16.46
N LYS A 92 6.09 -1.59 15.79
CA LYS A 92 4.65 -1.53 16.09
C LYS A 92 3.84 -2.02 14.91
N ALA A 93 3.01 -3.04 15.15
CA ALA A 93 1.97 -3.46 14.23
C ALA A 93 0.89 -2.38 14.15
N ARG A 94 0.32 -2.18 12.96
CA ARG A 94 -0.80 -1.30 12.72
C ARG A 94 -2.01 -2.10 12.29
N THR A 95 -3.19 -1.69 12.73
CA THR A 95 -4.44 -2.35 12.36
C THR A 95 -5.09 -1.59 11.23
N LEU A 96 -5.50 -2.32 10.19
CA LEU A 96 -6.34 -1.83 9.12
C LEU A 96 -7.76 -2.35 9.33
N ILE A 97 -8.73 -1.44 9.30
CA ILE A 97 -10.15 -1.77 9.36
C ILE A 97 -10.76 -1.45 8.01
N ILE A 98 -11.28 -2.47 7.34
CA ILE A 98 -12.05 -2.29 6.11
C ILE A 98 -13.51 -2.20 6.51
N HIS A 99 -14.15 -1.05 6.26
CA HIS A 99 -15.54 -0.83 6.67
C HIS A 99 -16.56 -1.38 5.67
N ASP A 100 -16.20 -1.43 4.38
CA ASP A 100 -17.12 -1.84 3.32
C ASP A 100 -17.14 -3.37 3.16
N SER A 101 -18.29 -3.95 3.51
CA SER A 101 -18.56 -5.38 3.52
C SER A 101 -18.44 -6.03 2.14
N ARG A 102 -18.64 -5.27 1.04
CA ARG A 102 -18.53 -5.81 -0.32
C ARG A 102 -17.10 -6.23 -0.65
N TRP A 103 -16.11 -5.43 -0.24
CA TRP A 103 -14.70 -5.73 -0.47
C TRP A 103 -14.20 -6.82 0.45
N ILE A 104 -14.65 -6.82 1.70
CA ILE A 104 -14.38 -7.89 2.67
C ILE A 104 -14.84 -9.25 2.16
N CYS A 105 -16.10 -9.37 1.72
CA CYS A 105 -16.64 -10.64 1.26
C CYS A 105 -15.92 -11.13 0.01
N ARG A 106 -15.50 -10.20 -0.88
CA ARG A 106 -14.73 -10.52 -2.08
C ARG A 106 -13.32 -11.00 -1.72
N ILE A 107 -12.60 -10.27 -0.88
CA ILE A 107 -11.26 -10.66 -0.41
C ILE A 107 -11.30 -12.01 0.33
N CYS A 108 -12.24 -12.21 1.26
CA CYS A 108 -12.34 -13.46 2.00
C CYS A 108 -12.72 -14.64 1.10
N ARG A 109 -13.60 -14.46 0.12
CA ARG A 109 -13.96 -15.51 -0.83
C ARG A 109 -12.77 -15.89 -1.71
N GLU A 110 -12.02 -14.91 -2.22
CA GLU A 110 -10.87 -15.16 -3.09
C GLU A 110 -9.66 -15.75 -2.36
N ILE A 111 -9.43 -15.36 -1.10
CA ILE A 111 -8.37 -15.96 -0.26
C ILE A 111 -8.69 -17.43 0.04
N SER A 112 -9.95 -17.76 0.33
CA SER A 112 -10.36 -19.15 0.56
C SER A 112 -10.25 -20.04 -0.69
N ILE A 113 -10.25 -19.48 -1.91
CA ILE A 113 -10.06 -20.25 -3.15
C ILE A 113 -8.59 -20.68 -3.33
N THR A 114 -7.64 -19.93 -2.77
CA THR A 114 -6.21 -20.30 -2.83
C THR A 114 -5.81 -21.42 -1.87
N GLU A 115 -6.72 -21.91 -1.01
CA GLU A 115 -6.48 -23.03 -0.10
C GLU A 115 -6.74 -24.42 -0.72
N THR A 116 -7.30 -24.50 -1.94
CA THR A 116 -7.63 -25.77 -2.61
C THR A 116 -6.79 -26.08 -3.85
N SER A 117 -5.59 -25.50 -3.99
CA SER A 117 -4.65 -25.80 -5.08
C SER A 117 -3.24 -26.08 -4.58
#